data_AF-A0A5K1A5J2-F1
#
_entry.id   AF-A0A5K1A5J2-F1
#
_cell.length_a   1.000
_cell.length_b   1.000
_cell.length_c   1.000
_cell.angle_alpha   90.00
_cell.angle_beta   90.00
_cell.angle_gamma   90.00
#
_symmetry.space_group_name_H-M   'P 1'
#
loop_
_entity.id
_entity.type
_entity.pdbx_description
1 polymer ?
#
loop_
_entity_poly.entity_id
_entity_poly.type
_entity_poly.pdbx_seq_one_letter_code
_entity_poly.pdbx_strand_id
1 'polypeptide(L)' 'HVEVPIPTPKKDEILLKLEASSLNPADWKIQKGMIRPFLPSRFPFVPGQG' A
#
# COMPACT_ATOMS: atom_id res chain seq x y z
N HIS A 1 16.02 1.27 -0.23
CA HIS A 1 15.12 1.34 -1.39
C HIS A 1 14.82 -0.08 -1.81
N VAL A 2 13.55 -0.45 -2.03
CA VAL A 2 13.16 -1.80 -2.45
C VAL A 2 12.48 -1.68 -3.79
N GLU A 3 12.96 -2.43 -4.79
CA GLU A 3 12.27 -2.55 -6.07
C GLU A 3 11.12 -3.55 -5.91
N VAL A 4 9.92 -3.13 -6.26
CA VAL A 4 8.71 -3.97 -6.27
C VAL A 4 8.33 -4.18 -7.74
N PRO A 5 8.12 -5.43 -8.20
CA PRO A 5 7.76 -5.69 -9.59
C PRO A 5 6.38 -5.10 -9.91
N ILE A 6 6.18 -4.71 -11.17
CA ILE A 6 4.87 -4.30 -11.66
C ILE A 6 3.93 -5.52 -11.60
N PRO A 7 2.78 -5.43 -10.91
CA PRO A 7 1.87 -6.55 -10.81
C PRO A 7 1.21 -6.85 -12.16
N THR A 8 0.92 -8.13 -12.42
CA THR A 8 0.12 -8.56 -13.57
C THR A 8 -1.35 -8.68 -13.12
N PRO A 9 -2.30 -8.00 -13.78
CA PRO A 9 -3.71 -8.09 -13.41
C PRO A 9 -4.27 -9.50 -13.68
N LYS A 10 -5.15 -9.97 -12.80
CA LYS A 10 -5.92 -11.21 -13.01
C LYS A 10 -7.15 -10.95 -13.88
N LYS A 11 -7.91 -12.01 -14.15
CA LYS A 11 -9.23 -11.89 -14.79
C LYS A 11 -10.10 -10.92 -13.95
N ASP A 12 -10.70 -9.95 -14.63
CA ASP A 12 -11.56 -8.90 -14.07
C ASP A 12 -10.84 -7.83 -13.22
N GLU A 13 -9.50 -7.78 -13.24
CA GLU A 13 -8.71 -6.67 -12.67
C GLU A 13 -8.17 -5.75 -13.77
N ILE A 14 -7.90 -4.49 -13.43
CA ILE A 14 -7.22 -3.53 -14.32
C ILE A 14 -5.92 -3.05 -13.68
N LEU A 15 -4.87 -2.89 -14.49
CA LEU A 15 -3.61 -2.31 -14.06
C LEU A 15 -3.64 -0.80 -14.30
N LEU A 16 -3.58 -0.02 -13.22
CA LEU A 16 -3.56 1.43 -13.27
C LEU A 16 -2.14 1.97 -13.09
N LYS A 17 -1.76 2.93 -13.93
CA LYS A 17 -0.59 3.78 -13.70
C LYS A 17 -1.05 5.03 -12.94
N LEU A 18 -0.74 5.09 -11.66
CA LEU A 18 -1.06 6.26 -10.82
C LEU A 18 -0.05 7.38 -11.08
N GLU A 19 -0.55 8.58 -11.42
CA GLU A 19 0.29 9.78 -11.55
C GLU A 19 0.47 10.50 -10.19
N ALA A 20 -0.48 10.32 -9.26
CA ALA A 20 -0.42 10.86 -7.90
C ALA A 20 -1.30 10.04 -6.93
N SER A 21 -1.00 10.14 -5.64
CA SER A 21 -1.85 9.66 -4.53
C SER A 21 -1.85 10.68 -3.38
N SER A 22 -2.91 10.69 -2.58
CA SER A 22 -3.03 11.54 -1.39
C SER A 22 -2.67 10.78 -0.12
N LEU A 23 -2.19 11.50 0.89
CA LEU A 23 -2.00 10.95 2.22
C LEU A 23 -3.20 11.27 3.12
N ASN A 24 -3.69 10.28 3.84
CA ASN A 24 -4.79 10.40 4.79
C ASN A 24 -4.28 10.19 6.23
N PRO A 25 -4.97 10.69 7.27
CA PRO A 25 -4.54 10.52 8.67
C PRO A 25 -4.27 9.07 9.09
N ALA A 26 -4.95 8.10 8.45
CA ALA A 26 -4.73 6.68 8.68
C ALA A 26 -3.29 6.25 8.31
N ASP A 27 -2.74 6.74 7.19
CA ASP A 27 -1.40 6.38 6.72
C ASP A 27 -0.33 6.69 7.76
N TRP A 28 -0.44 7.84 8.45
CA TRP A 28 0.44 8.19 9.56
C TRP A 28 0.30 7.25 10.76
N LYS A 29 -0.91 6.79 11.09
CA LYS A 29 -1.14 5.83 12.17
C LYS A 29 -0.51 4.47 11.82
N ILE A 30 -0.60 4.05 10.56
CA ILE A 30 0.05 2.82 10.06
C ILE A 30 1.58 2.94 10.18
N GLN A 31 2.14 4.03 9.68
CA GLN A 31 3.59 4.27 9.72
C GLN A 31 4.15 4.32 11.15
N LYS A 32 3.40 4.90 12.10
CA LYS A 32 3.77 4.92 13.52
C LYS A 32 3.54 3.59 14.25
N GLY A 33 3.00 2.57 13.57
CA GLY A 33 2.73 1.26 14.15
C GLY A 33 1.60 1.24 15.17
N MET A 34 0.73 2.26 15.19
CA MET A 34 -0.34 2.40 16.19
C MET A 34 -1.46 1.36 16.05
N ILE A 35 -1.52 0.70 14.90
CA ILE A 35 -2.50 -0.35 14.59
C ILE A 35 -1.89 -1.76 14.62
N ARG A 36 -0.70 -1.91 15.21
CA ARG A 36 -0.14 -3.23 15.51
C ARG A 36 -1.00 -3.93 16.58
N PRO A 37 -1.16 -5.26 16.52
CA PRO A 37 -0.50 -6.19 15.59
C PRO A 37 -1.21 -6.38 14.24
N PHE A 38 -2.30 -5.63 13.97
CA PHE A 38 -3.16 -5.87 12.80
C PHE A 38 -2.50 -5.45 11.48
N LEU A 39 -1.86 -4.29 11.43
CA LEU A 39 -1.15 -3.79 10.23
C LEU A 39 0.12 -2.98 10.59
N PRO A 40 1.14 -2.97 9.69
CA PRO A 40 1.32 -3.94 8.61
C PRO A 40 1.75 -5.29 9.18
N SER A 41 1.18 -6.39 8.64
CA SER A 41 1.50 -7.74 9.12
C SER A 41 2.90 -8.21 8.68
N ARG A 42 3.40 -7.72 7.53
CA ARG A 42 4.77 -7.95 7.03
C ARG A 42 5.25 -6.76 6.20
N PHE A 43 6.58 -6.63 6.09
CA PHE A 43 7.26 -5.65 5.24
C PHE A 43 7.91 -6.33 4.02
N PRO A 44 8.05 -5.63 2.87
CA PRO A 44 7.56 -4.28 2.60
C PRO A 44 6.02 -4.24 2.51
N PHE A 45 5.42 -3.14 2.98
CA PHE A 45 3.97 -2.91 2.95
C PHE A 45 3.67 -1.65 2.15
N VAL A 46 2.76 -1.73 1.19
CA VAL A 46 2.30 -0.59 0.39
C VAL A 46 1.01 -0.03 1.04
N PRO A 47 1.06 1.14 1.69
CA PRO A 47 -0.12 1.80 2.27
C PRO A 47 -0.98 2.48 1.18
N GLY A 48 -2.16 2.97 1.55
CA GLY A 48 -3.11 3.59 0.61
C GLY A 48 -3.93 2.58 -0.19
N GLN A 49 -4.65 1.67 0.50
CA GLN A 49 -5.66 0.83 -0.14
C GLN A 49 -6.82 1.71 -0.63
N GLY A 50 -6.72 2.18 -1.86
CA GLY A 50 -7.70 3.02 -2.56
C GLY A 50 -7.25 3.27 -3.99
#